data_AF-A0A7J8MZV4-F1
#
_entry.id   AF-A0A7J8MZV4-F1
#
_cell.length_a   1.000
_cell.length_b   1.000
_cell.length_c   1.000
_cell.angle_alpha   90.00
_cell.angle_beta   90.00
_cell.angle_gamma   90.00
#
_symmetry.space_group_name_H-M   'P 1'
#
loop_
_entity.id
_entity.type
_entity.pdbx_description
1 polymer ?
#
loop_
_entity_poly.entity_id
_entity_poly.type
_entity_poly.pdbx_seq_one_letter_code
_entity_poly.pdbx_strand_id
1 'polypeptide(L)'
;MGYSPRPLEMMNQTHTLMHMKLYKSVKLIPLRVTGKTPEIPPFGIKEIEDMVRQSRLILSLLGAVLVLLVIGNALRLAKANNSASAFVQNAIFSNKIVMFSKSYCPYCMRAKRIFAELNEKPYVVELDLRDDGAEIQYVILDLVGRGTVPQVFVNGKHIGGSDDLSDAVHNGTLQSLLAAS
;
A
#
# COMPACT_ATOMS: atom_id res chain seq x y z
N MET A 1 -6.27 -21.96 -51.05
CA MET A 1 -5.55 -21.82 -49.76
C MET A 1 -5.84 -23.05 -48.93
N GLY A 2 -4.97 -24.06 -49.03
CA GLY A 2 -5.13 -25.35 -48.36
C GLY A 2 -4.29 -25.39 -47.08
N TYR A 3 -4.90 -25.82 -45.97
CA TYR A 3 -4.23 -26.00 -44.69
C TYR A 3 -3.64 -27.42 -44.64
N SER A 4 -2.32 -27.51 -44.70
CA SER A 4 -1.54 -28.74 -44.53
C SER A 4 -1.30 -28.99 -43.03
N PRO A 5 -1.68 -30.15 -42.45
CA PRO A 5 -1.39 -30.46 -41.07
C PRO A 5 0.11 -30.79 -40.86
N ARG A 6 0.64 -30.33 -39.72
CA ARG A 6 2.06 -30.46 -39.33
C ARG A 6 2.44 -31.90 -38.93
N PRO A 7 3.68 -32.33 -39.19
CA PRO A 7 4.15 -33.69 -39.01
C PRO A 7 4.68 -33.91 -37.58
N LEU A 8 3.81 -34.35 -36.67
CA LEU A 8 4.19 -34.84 -35.34
C LEU A 8 3.96 -36.35 -35.16
N GLU A 9 3.71 -37.06 -36.25
CA GLU A 9 3.26 -38.46 -36.24
C GLU A 9 4.20 -39.40 -37.03
N MET A 10 5.48 -39.06 -37.11
CA MET A 10 6.51 -39.90 -37.77
C MET A 10 7.79 -40.06 -36.93
N MET A 11 7.67 -40.03 -35.61
CA MET A 11 8.82 -40.14 -34.70
C MET A 11 8.67 -41.31 -33.72
N ASN A 12 8.14 -42.45 -34.18
CA ASN A 12 8.01 -43.66 -33.37
C ASN A 12 8.33 -44.97 -34.14
N GLN A 13 9.11 -44.94 -35.22
CA GLN A 13 9.38 -46.17 -35.99
C GLN A 13 10.85 -46.43 -36.36
N THR A 14 11.78 -45.54 -36.03
CA THR A 14 13.20 -45.71 -36.39
C THR A 14 14.14 -46.11 -35.23
N HIS A 15 13.63 -46.29 -34.02
CA HIS A 15 14.45 -46.75 -32.87
C HIS A 15 14.28 -48.23 -32.51
N THR A 16 13.49 -48.99 -33.27
CA THR A 16 13.19 -50.41 -32.95
C THR A 16 14.16 -51.41 -33.61
N LEU A 17 15.08 -50.97 -34.48
CA LEU A 17 15.87 -51.89 -35.33
C LEU A 17 17.39 -51.93 -35.09
N MET A 18 17.92 -51.18 -34.12
CA MET A 18 19.34 -51.31 -33.70
C MET A 18 19.54 -52.07 -32.37
N HIS A 19 18.48 -52.55 -31.72
CA HIS A 19 18.61 -53.29 -30.45
C HIS A 19 18.61 -54.82 -30.61
N MET A 20 18.51 -55.36 -31.84
CA MET A 20 18.31 -56.79 -32.09
C MET A 20 19.58 -57.58 -32.47
N LYS A 21 20.78 -57.03 -32.27
CA LYS A 21 22.07 -57.72 -32.59
C LYS A 21 23.08 -57.79 -31.43
N LEU A 22 22.63 -57.71 -30.17
CA LEU A 22 23.46 -58.04 -28.99
C LEU A 22 22.85 -59.15 -28.11
N TYR A 23 21.67 -59.67 -28.46
CA TYR A 23 20.93 -60.64 -27.64
C TYR A 23 21.38 -62.11 -27.83
N LYS A 24 22.46 -62.35 -28.56
CA LYS A 24 23.07 -63.68 -28.73
C LYS A 24 24.48 -63.64 -28.13
N SER A 25 24.60 -64.10 -26.88
CA SER A 25 25.82 -64.55 -26.15
C SER A 25 25.93 -64.07 -24.70
N VAL A 26 24.82 -63.93 -23.97
CA VAL A 26 24.88 -63.90 -22.50
C VAL A 26 24.32 -65.21 -21.97
N LYS A 27 25.22 -66.06 -21.46
CA LYS A 27 24.88 -67.26 -20.70
C LYS A 27 23.98 -66.86 -19.53
N LEU A 28 22.79 -67.46 -19.46
CA LEU A 28 21.93 -67.46 -18.27
C LEU A 28 22.70 -68.14 -17.13
N ILE A 29 23.31 -67.34 -16.27
CA ILE A 29 23.75 -67.77 -14.95
C ILE A 29 22.49 -67.71 -14.08
N PRO A 30 22.10 -68.77 -13.36
CA PRO A 30 21.02 -68.67 -12.39
C PRO A 30 21.49 -67.71 -11.29
N LEU A 31 20.98 -66.47 -11.31
CA LEU A 31 21.07 -65.60 -10.15
C LEU A 31 20.20 -66.27 -9.08
N ARG A 32 20.88 -66.96 -8.16
CA ARG A 32 20.31 -67.36 -6.89
C ARG A 32 19.95 -66.07 -6.18
N VAL A 33 18.69 -65.66 -6.30
CA VAL A 33 18.10 -64.60 -5.50
C VAL A 33 18.10 -65.13 -4.08
N THR A 34 19.18 -64.89 -3.34
CA THR A 34 19.13 -64.95 -1.90
C THR A 34 18.22 -63.82 -1.48
N GLY A 35 16.95 -64.14 -1.29
CA GLY A 35 15.91 -63.22 -0.87
C GLY A 35 16.31 -62.55 0.44
N LYS A 36 16.85 -61.35 0.32
CA LYS A 36 16.67 -60.29 1.29
C LYS A 36 16.30 -59.07 0.47
N THR A 37 14.99 -58.90 0.27
CA THR A 37 14.44 -57.58 -0.02
C THR A 37 15.06 -56.62 1.00
N PRO A 38 15.65 -55.47 0.61
CA PRO A 38 15.95 -54.45 1.58
C PRO A 38 14.62 -54.12 2.25
N GLU A 39 14.50 -54.46 3.54
CA GLU A 39 13.40 -53.98 4.35
C GLU A 39 13.52 -52.45 4.34
N ILE A 40 12.70 -51.81 3.53
CA ILE A 40 12.47 -50.38 3.64
C ILE A 40 11.85 -50.23 5.03
N PRO A 41 12.50 -49.55 5.98
CA PRO A 41 11.91 -49.35 7.29
C PRO A 41 10.55 -48.67 7.06
N PRO A 42 9.46 -49.14 7.68
CA PRO A 42 8.19 -48.47 7.56
C PRO A 42 8.39 -47.06 8.11
N PHE A 43 8.47 -46.05 7.23
CA PHE A 43 8.42 -44.66 7.66
C PHE A 43 7.06 -44.51 8.33
N GLY A 44 7.07 -44.34 9.65
CA GLY A 44 5.87 -44.49 10.44
C GLY A 44 4.89 -43.40 10.04
N ILE A 45 3.61 -43.74 9.84
CA ILE A 45 2.52 -42.76 9.64
C ILE A 45 2.60 -41.65 10.69
N LYS A 46 3.02 -41.99 11.92
CA LYS A 46 3.28 -41.04 13.02
C LYS A 46 4.35 -39.99 12.71
N GLU A 47 5.47 -40.35 12.07
CA GLU A 47 6.56 -39.41 11.75
C GLU A 47 6.15 -38.43 10.65
N ILE A 48 5.36 -38.90 9.68
CA ILE A 48 4.77 -38.05 8.63
C ILE A 48 3.69 -37.15 9.24
N GLU A 49 2.83 -37.69 10.10
CA GLU A 49 1.82 -36.92 10.84
C GLU A 49 2.47 -35.84 11.71
N ASP A 50 3.58 -36.15 12.39
CA ASP A 50 4.35 -35.21 13.20
C ASP A 50 5.02 -34.13 12.34
N MET A 51 5.58 -34.49 11.18
CA MET A 51 6.16 -33.52 10.24
C MET A 51 5.10 -32.57 9.62
N VAL A 52 3.92 -33.10 9.29
CA VAL A 52 2.79 -32.32 8.79
C VAL A 52 2.20 -31.44 9.91
N ARG A 53 2.12 -31.96 11.14
CA ARG A 53 1.67 -31.21 12.33
C ARG A 53 2.63 -30.07 12.65
N GLN A 54 3.94 -30.30 12.59
CA GLN A 54 4.96 -29.29 12.82
C GLN A 54 4.92 -28.19 11.75
N SER A 55 4.69 -28.56 10.49
CA SER A 55 4.51 -27.58 9.39
C SER A 55 3.25 -26.72 9.56
N ARG A 56 2.14 -27.29 10.05
CA ARG A 56 0.90 -26.54 10.34
C ARG A 56 1.07 -25.53 11.47
N LEU A 57 1.81 -25.90 12.53
CA LEU A 57 2.09 -25.00 13.65
C LEU A 57 2.92 -23.79 13.21
N ILE A 58 3.96 -24.03 12.41
CA ILE A 58 4.82 -22.96 11.89
C ILE A 58 4.03 -22.00 11.00
N LEU A 59 3.21 -22.53 10.07
CA LEU A 59 2.35 -21.71 9.21
C LEU A 59 1.34 -20.88 10.00
N SER A 60 0.76 -21.45 11.06
CA SER A 60 -0.18 -20.72 11.92
C SER A 60 0.49 -19.59 12.69
N LEU A 61 1.70 -19.79 13.21
CA LEU A 61 2.47 -18.76 13.90
C LEU A 61 2.89 -17.64 12.95
N LEU A 62 3.40 -18.00 11.77
CA LEU A 62 3.76 -17.01 10.74
C LEU A 62 2.54 -16.20 10.28
N GLY A 63 1.40 -16.85 10.09
CA GLY A 63 0.13 -16.18 9.79
C GLY A 63 -0.31 -15.23 10.90
N ALA A 64 -0.24 -15.66 12.16
CA ALA A 64 -0.58 -14.81 13.31
C ALA A 64 0.36 -13.60 13.44
N VAL A 65 1.66 -13.78 13.24
CA VAL A 65 2.65 -12.67 13.24
C VAL A 65 2.35 -11.69 12.10
N LEU A 66 2.07 -12.18 10.90
CA LEU A 66 1.71 -11.31 9.77
C LEU A 66 0.44 -10.51 10.06
N VAL A 67 -0.60 -11.16 10.60
CA VAL A 67 -1.85 -10.50 11.00
C VAL A 67 -1.58 -9.44 12.07
N LEU A 68 -0.77 -9.73 13.09
CA LEU A 68 -0.40 -8.75 14.12
C LEU A 68 0.36 -7.55 13.55
N LEU A 69 1.28 -7.77 12.61
CA LEU A 69 2.00 -6.68 11.94
C LEU A 69 1.06 -5.79 11.13
N VAL A 70 0.12 -6.38 10.38
CA VAL A 70 -0.89 -5.65 9.61
C VAL A 70 -1.80 -4.85 10.53
N ILE A 71 -2.34 -5.47 11.60
CA ILE A 71 -3.21 -4.80 12.58
C ILE A 71 -2.45 -3.68 13.30
N GLY A 72 -1.20 -3.92 13.71
CA GLY A 72 -0.37 -2.93 14.37
C GLY A 72 -0.14 -1.68 13.52
N ASN A 73 0.11 -1.85 12.23
CA ASN A 73 0.25 -0.73 11.29
C ASN A 73 -1.09 0.00 11.06
N ALA A 74 -2.19 -0.74 10.92
CA ALA A 74 -3.52 -0.14 10.76
C ALA A 74 -3.93 0.72 11.98
N LEU A 75 -3.68 0.23 13.21
CA LEU A 75 -3.93 0.98 14.43
C LEU A 75 -3.06 2.24 14.54
N ARG A 76 -1.78 2.15 14.14
CA ARG A 76 -0.89 3.33 14.10
C ARG A 76 -1.41 4.39 13.15
N LEU A 77 -1.83 3.99 11.94
CA LEU A 77 -2.37 4.90 10.94
C LEU A 77 -3.67 5.55 11.42
N ALA A 78 -4.59 4.77 12.00
CA ALA A 78 -5.82 5.29 12.58
C ALA A 78 -5.55 6.29 13.72
N LYS A 79 -4.58 6.02 14.59
CA LYS A 79 -4.19 6.95 15.67
C LYS A 79 -3.57 8.25 15.14
N ALA A 80 -2.67 8.14 14.15
CA ALA A 80 -2.08 9.32 13.50
C ALA A 80 -3.16 10.19 12.83
N ASN A 81 -4.09 9.57 12.10
CA ASN A 81 -5.22 10.26 11.48
C ASN A 81 -6.15 10.91 12.52
N ASN A 82 -6.45 10.25 13.63
CA ASN A 82 -7.26 10.84 14.69
C ASN A 82 -6.58 12.07 15.32
N SER A 83 -5.25 12.00 15.52
CA SER A 83 -4.47 13.13 16.04
C SER A 83 -4.45 14.30 15.05
N ALA A 84 -4.17 14.03 13.78
CA ALA A 84 -4.18 15.04 12.71
C ALA A 84 -5.57 15.66 12.54
N SER A 85 -6.63 14.85 12.58
CA SER A 85 -8.01 15.32 12.50
C SER A 85 -8.38 16.24 13.66
N ALA A 86 -8.08 15.84 14.89
CA ALA A 86 -8.30 16.68 16.06
C ALA A 86 -7.52 18.01 15.95
N PHE A 87 -6.28 17.97 15.48
CA PHE A 87 -5.48 19.17 15.24
C PHE A 87 -6.12 20.09 14.20
N VAL A 88 -6.54 19.56 13.04
CA VAL A 88 -7.19 20.33 11.97
C VAL A 88 -8.45 21.02 12.48
N GLN A 89 -9.32 20.28 13.18
CA GLN A 89 -10.56 20.85 13.74
C GLN A 89 -10.25 21.95 14.77
N ASN A 90 -9.31 21.69 15.68
CA ASN A 90 -8.91 22.68 16.68
C ASN A 90 -8.32 23.93 16.04
N ALA A 91 -7.47 23.79 15.02
CA ALA A 91 -6.92 24.91 14.30
C ALA A 91 -8.06 25.76 13.70
N ILE A 92 -8.95 25.12 12.92
CA ILE A 92 -10.06 25.77 12.19
C ILE A 92 -11.02 26.52 13.13
N PHE A 93 -11.37 25.93 14.28
CA PHE A 93 -12.39 26.49 15.17
C PHE A 93 -11.83 27.34 16.32
N SER A 94 -10.53 27.27 16.63
CA SER A 94 -9.91 28.09 17.68
C SER A 94 -9.26 29.38 17.17
N ASN A 95 -9.20 29.57 15.85
CA ASN A 95 -8.58 30.75 15.23
C ASN A 95 -9.55 31.43 14.27
N LYS A 96 -9.61 32.76 14.31
CA LYS A 96 -10.41 33.58 13.38
C LYS A 96 -10.05 33.28 11.92
N ILE A 97 -8.76 33.12 11.63
CA ILE A 97 -8.25 32.78 10.30
C ILE A 97 -7.20 31.69 10.45
N VAL A 98 -7.33 30.63 9.65
CA VAL A 98 -6.33 29.56 9.52
C VAL A 98 -5.92 29.41 8.08
N MET A 99 -4.64 29.16 7.87
CA MET A 99 -4.12 28.80 6.57
C MET A 99 -3.17 27.61 6.68
N PHE A 100 -3.57 26.48 6.09
CA PHE A 100 -2.67 25.36 5.87
C PHE A 100 -1.81 25.65 4.64
N SER A 101 -0.50 25.54 4.81
CA SER A 101 0.49 26.13 3.92
C SER A 101 1.69 25.21 3.70
N LYS A 102 2.56 25.59 2.76
CA LYS A 102 3.93 25.08 2.70
C LYS A 102 4.90 26.25 2.50
N SER A 103 6.03 26.22 3.19
CA SER A 103 6.95 27.35 3.30
C SER A 103 7.51 27.79 1.94
N TYR A 104 7.75 26.84 1.05
CA TYR A 104 8.30 27.05 -0.29
C TYR A 104 7.24 27.38 -1.36
N CYS A 105 5.95 27.30 -1.04
CA CYS A 105 4.89 27.37 -2.04
C CYS A 105 4.60 28.83 -2.47
N PRO A 106 4.69 29.17 -3.77
CA PRO A 106 4.45 30.54 -4.24
C PRO A 106 2.98 30.98 -4.07
N TYR A 107 2.01 30.06 -4.21
CA TYR A 107 0.59 30.34 -3.97
C TYR A 107 0.33 30.68 -2.49
N CYS A 108 1.02 29.99 -1.59
CA CYS A 108 0.96 30.30 -0.17
C CYS A 108 1.53 31.68 0.15
N MET A 109 2.66 32.05 -0.47
CA MET A 109 3.23 33.39 -0.30
C MET A 109 2.29 34.50 -0.78
N ARG A 110 1.57 34.29 -1.89
CA ARG A 110 0.54 35.23 -2.35
C ARG A 110 -0.59 35.37 -1.33
N ALA A 111 -1.13 34.27 -0.81
CA ALA A 111 -2.16 34.33 0.22
C ALA A 111 -1.69 35.04 1.51
N LYS A 112 -0.45 34.78 1.97
CA LYS A 112 0.16 35.52 3.10
C LYS A 112 0.24 37.02 2.84
N ARG A 113 0.60 37.41 1.61
CA ARG A 113 0.67 38.82 1.21
C ARG A 113 -0.70 39.50 1.23
N ILE A 114 -1.74 38.84 0.72
CA ILE A 114 -3.12 39.34 0.77
C ILE A 114 -3.53 39.65 2.22
N PHE A 115 -3.31 38.73 3.15
CA PHE A 115 -3.63 38.98 4.55
C PHE A 115 -2.79 40.10 5.17
N ALA A 116 -1.50 40.19 4.82
CA ALA A 116 -0.65 41.28 5.28
C ALA A 116 -1.13 42.65 4.77
N GLU A 117 -1.57 42.76 3.51
CA GLU A 117 -2.14 43.97 2.91
C GLU A 117 -3.47 44.37 3.58
N LEU A 118 -4.24 43.39 4.04
CA LEU A 118 -5.47 43.60 4.82
C LEU A 118 -5.22 43.83 6.32
N ASN A 119 -3.96 43.83 6.76
CA ASN A 119 -3.55 43.91 8.17
C ASN A 119 -4.18 42.82 9.06
N GLU A 120 -4.45 41.65 8.48
CA GLU A 120 -4.97 40.46 9.17
C GLU A 120 -3.83 39.46 9.40
N LYS A 121 -3.89 38.73 10.52
CA LYS A 121 -2.83 37.79 10.94
C LYS A 121 -3.38 36.36 11.03
N PRO A 122 -3.24 35.55 9.95
CA PRO A 122 -3.70 34.16 9.98
C PRO A 122 -2.83 33.29 10.91
N TYR A 123 -3.44 32.30 11.53
CA TYR A 123 -2.72 31.16 12.09
C TYR A 123 -2.25 30.27 10.94
N VAL A 124 -0.94 30.28 10.67
CA VAL A 124 -0.34 29.54 9.56
C VAL A 124 0.23 28.21 10.05
N VAL A 125 -0.16 27.13 9.37
CA VAL A 125 0.39 25.78 9.59
C VAL A 125 1.24 25.41 8.38
N GLU A 126 2.56 25.44 8.54
CA GLU A 126 3.51 25.02 7.49
C GLU A 126 3.66 23.49 7.50
N LEU A 127 2.95 22.82 6.59
CA LEU A 127 2.87 21.35 6.56
C LEU A 127 4.21 20.69 6.23
N ASP A 128 5.08 21.36 5.46
CA ASP A 128 6.40 20.86 5.12
C ASP A 128 7.41 20.91 6.28
N LEU A 129 7.08 21.63 7.36
CA LEU A 129 7.92 21.78 8.56
C LEU A 129 7.41 20.95 9.75
N ARG A 130 6.42 20.08 9.52
CA ARG A 130 5.82 19.23 10.54
C ARG A 130 6.01 17.76 10.21
N ASP A 131 6.28 16.95 11.23
CA ASP A 131 6.40 15.50 11.09
C ASP A 131 5.08 14.86 10.64
N ASP A 132 3.93 15.39 11.07
CA ASP A 132 2.57 14.93 10.75
C ASP A 132 1.91 15.73 9.60
N GLY A 133 2.71 16.48 8.82
CA GLY A 133 2.20 17.37 7.79
C GLY A 133 1.46 16.64 6.66
N ALA A 134 1.87 15.41 6.33
CA ALA A 134 1.21 14.60 5.32
C ALA A 134 -0.18 14.14 5.79
N GLU A 135 -0.28 13.65 7.02
CA GLU A 135 -1.53 13.22 7.67
C GLU A 135 -2.52 14.38 7.77
N ILE A 136 -2.04 15.56 8.16
CA ILE A 136 -2.86 16.78 8.15
C ILE A 136 -3.35 17.10 6.73
N GLN A 137 -2.47 17.00 5.72
CA GLN A 137 -2.85 17.24 4.33
C GLN A 137 -3.91 16.23 3.82
N TYR A 138 -3.83 14.97 4.24
CA TYR A 138 -4.86 13.96 3.97
C TYR A 138 -6.19 14.29 4.63
N VAL A 139 -6.19 14.70 5.90
CA VAL A 139 -7.42 15.14 6.58
C VAL A 139 -8.06 16.32 5.86
N ILE A 140 -7.25 17.29 5.42
CA ILE A 140 -7.77 18.46 4.67
C ILE A 140 -8.37 18.00 3.34
N LEU A 141 -7.69 17.10 2.61
CA LEU A 141 -8.21 16.51 1.38
C LEU A 141 -9.58 15.85 1.63
N ASP A 142 -9.73 15.07 2.69
CA ASP A 142 -11.00 14.42 3.04
C ASP A 142 -12.08 15.43 3.44
N LEU A 143 -11.71 16.51 4.14
CA LEU A 143 -12.63 17.53 4.65
C LEU A 143 -13.20 18.41 3.54
N VAL A 144 -12.36 18.84 2.57
CA VAL A 144 -12.75 19.85 1.56
C VAL A 144 -12.64 19.35 0.12
N GLY A 145 -12.23 18.10 -0.09
CA GLY A 145 -12.07 17.50 -1.42
C GLY A 145 -10.86 18.02 -2.21
N ARG A 146 -9.96 18.80 -1.60
CA ARG A 146 -8.77 19.38 -2.24
C ARG A 146 -7.56 19.25 -1.33
N GLY A 147 -6.52 18.59 -1.82
CA GLY A 147 -5.25 18.39 -1.09
C GLY A 147 -4.17 19.42 -1.42
N THR A 148 -4.42 20.41 -2.28
CA THR A 148 -3.43 21.44 -2.63
C THR A 148 -3.31 22.49 -1.53
N VAL A 149 -2.16 23.16 -1.44
CA VAL A 149 -1.96 24.33 -0.56
C VAL A 149 -1.90 25.63 -1.37
N PRO A 150 -2.31 26.77 -0.81
CA PRO A 150 -2.87 26.94 0.54
C PRO A 150 -4.31 26.40 0.66
N GLN A 151 -4.75 26.12 1.88
CA GLN A 151 -6.18 25.98 2.22
C GLN A 151 -6.53 26.93 3.35
N VAL A 152 -7.45 27.85 3.08
CA VAL A 152 -7.80 28.96 3.96
C VAL A 152 -9.19 28.74 4.57
N PHE A 153 -9.29 29.00 5.88
CA PHE A 153 -10.52 29.00 6.64
C PHE A 153 -10.65 30.32 7.40
N VAL A 154 -11.87 30.86 7.46
CA VAL A 154 -12.22 32.07 8.21
C VAL A 154 -13.46 31.78 9.05
N ASN A 155 -13.37 31.95 10.36
CA ASN A 155 -14.45 31.66 11.31
C ASN A 155 -15.08 30.28 11.08
N GLY A 156 -14.23 29.25 10.94
CA GLY A 156 -14.66 27.88 10.66
C GLY A 156 -15.14 27.61 9.23
N LYS A 157 -15.35 28.64 8.39
CA LYS A 157 -15.81 28.48 7.01
C LYS A 157 -14.63 28.33 6.05
N HIS A 158 -14.69 27.32 5.19
CA HIS A 158 -13.70 27.11 4.13
C HIS A 158 -13.84 28.15 3.03
N ILE A 159 -12.72 28.79 2.68
CA ILE A 159 -12.60 29.76 1.58
C ILE A 159 -12.07 29.08 0.31
N GLY A 160 -11.04 28.25 0.46
CA GLY A 160 -10.37 27.60 -0.67
C GLY A 160 -8.86 27.91 -0.72
N GLY A 161 -8.32 27.91 -1.93
CA GLY A 161 -6.91 28.17 -2.21
C GLY A 161 -6.60 29.66 -2.42
N SER A 162 -5.44 29.93 -3.04
CA SER A 162 -4.98 31.31 -3.25
C SER A 162 -5.88 32.11 -4.18
N ASP A 163 -6.42 31.47 -5.22
CA ASP A 163 -7.25 32.16 -6.21
C ASP A 163 -8.66 32.38 -5.63
N ASP A 164 -9.23 31.37 -4.95
CA ASP A 164 -10.50 31.50 -4.21
C ASP A 164 -10.43 32.63 -3.17
N LEU A 165 -9.30 32.77 -2.46
CA LEU A 165 -9.06 33.88 -1.52
C LEU A 165 -9.04 35.24 -2.23
N SER A 166 -8.33 35.34 -3.36
CA SER A 166 -8.28 36.58 -4.15
C SER A 166 -9.68 36.99 -4.62
N ASP A 167 -10.47 36.04 -5.10
CA ASP A 167 -11.85 36.27 -5.53
C ASP A 167 -12.73 36.71 -4.33
N ALA A 168 -12.58 36.08 -3.17
CA ALA A 168 -13.30 36.44 -1.96
C ALA A 168 -12.98 37.86 -1.45
N VAL A 169 -11.75 38.34 -1.65
CA VAL A 169 -11.38 39.74 -1.38
C VAL A 169 -12.07 40.68 -2.35
N HIS A 170 -12.02 40.34 -3.64
CA HIS A 170 -12.55 41.19 -4.71
C HIS A 170 -14.07 41.35 -4.64
N ASN A 171 -14.78 40.26 -4.33
CA ASN A 171 -16.24 40.25 -4.29
C ASN A 171 -16.83 40.62 -2.91
N GLY A 172 -16.01 40.99 -1.93
CA GLY A 172 -16.47 41.40 -0.59
C GLY A 172 -16.82 40.25 0.37
N THR A 173 -16.72 38.99 -0.06
CA THR A 173 -17.06 37.83 0.76
C THR A 173 -16.14 37.71 1.97
N LEU A 174 -14.84 37.97 1.80
CA LEU A 174 -13.88 37.84 2.89
C LEU A 174 -14.18 38.83 4.02
N GLN A 175 -14.44 40.09 3.68
CA GLN A 175 -14.73 41.15 4.64
C GLN A 175 -16.01 40.84 5.41
N SER A 176 -17.03 40.31 4.72
CA SER A 176 -18.28 39.87 5.34
C SER A 176 -18.05 38.76 6.37
N LEU A 177 -17.18 37.80 6.06
CA LEU A 177 -16.84 36.71 6.98
C LEU A 177 -16.00 37.18 8.17
N LEU A 178 -15.06 38.10 7.96
CA LEU A 178 -14.24 38.66 9.04
C LEU A 178 -15.05 39.55 9.99
N ALA A 179 -16.12 40.18 9.52
CA ALA A 179 -17.02 40.99 10.33
C ALA A 179 -18.03 40.18 11.16
N ALA A 180 -18.26 38.90 10.81
CA ALA A 180 -19.20 38.01 11.50
C ALA A 180 -18.64 37.37 12.79
N SER A 181 -17.54 37.90 13.32
CA SER A 181 -16.80 37.35 14.49
C SER A 181 -17.19 38.06 15.78
#